data_AF-D1YL98-F1
#
_entry.id   AF-D1YL98-F1
#
_cell.length_a   1.000
_cell.length_b   1.000
_cell.length_c   1.000
_cell.angle_alpha   90.00
_cell.angle_beta   90.00
_cell.angle_gamma   90.00
#
_symmetry.space_group_name_H-M   'P 1'
#
loop_
_entity.id
_entity.type
_entity.pdbx_description
1 polymer ?
#
loop_
_entity_poly.entity_id
_entity_poly.type
_entity_poly.pdbx_seq_one_letter_code
_entity_poly.pdbx_strand_id
1 'polypeptide(L)'
;MRSNKKGTYDSKKRKRYKVSDLVDLWLRGYKNTVRNSTYASTLGIINNHILPDLGTYYLDQLQSAKCIEVVNGWAEIAPKSVKKFMIYANKILDKGVEWQMLQQNPMKYVDCPKIKKNKLDFTDFYSKEELEKFLEEAKKSQPYKIFAFFRLLAYAGIRRGEALALTWGDIDFKTNILSINKTVAQGEKNKLMIDNPKSESGFRDIPLDSQTMAILEEWRKKQREEMFKLGYNTDHQEQLVFPNESNGLYQPSRVAEWDRK
;
A
#
# COMPACT_ATOMS: atom_id res chain seq x y z
N MET A 1 15.68 -20.42 72.79
CA MET A 1 14.94 -20.67 71.53
C MET A 1 14.57 -19.35 70.89
N ARG A 2 15.13 -19.02 69.72
CA ARG A 2 14.50 -18.25 68.63
C ARG A 2 15.44 -18.31 67.43
N SER A 3 15.18 -19.28 66.58
CA SER A 3 15.85 -19.49 65.29
C SER A 3 15.33 -18.43 64.31
N ASN A 4 16.17 -17.49 63.90
CA ASN A 4 15.87 -16.61 62.76
C ASN A 4 16.25 -17.37 61.48
N LYS A 5 15.23 -17.95 60.83
CA LYS A 5 15.37 -18.57 59.51
C LYS A 5 15.62 -17.47 58.47
N LYS A 6 16.73 -17.65 57.74
CA LYS A 6 17.14 -16.93 56.54
C LYS A 6 15.99 -16.89 55.52
N GLY A 7 15.55 -15.68 55.14
CA GLY A 7 14.79 -15.45 53.93
C GLY A 7 15.76 -15.33 52.76
N THR A 8 15.96 -16.39 52.00
CA THR A 8 16.69 -16.34 50.73
C THR A 8 15.79 -15.74 49.67
N TYR A 9 16.09 -14.50 49.23
CA TYR A 9 15.44 -13.87 48.09
C TYR A 9 15.86 -14.60 46.80
N ASP A 10 14.98 -15.45 46.28
CA ASP A 10 15.17 -16.11 44.99
C ASP A 10 14.95 -15.08 43.86
N SER A 11 16.02 -14.37 43.50
CA SER A 11 16.03 -13.48 42.34
C SER A 11 16.04 -14.28 41.04
N LYS A 12 14.91 -14.90 40.69
CA LYS A 12 14.67 -15.28 39.29
C LYS A 12 14.67 -13.99 38.48
N LYS A 13 15.82 -13.64 37.90
CA LYS A 13 15.99 -12.50 36.99
C LYS A 13 14.88 -12.58 35.95
N ARG A 14 13.88 -11.69 36.04
CA ARG A 14 12.83 -11.59 35.03
C ARG A 14 13.51 -11.37 33.69
N LYS A 15 13.16 -12.19 32.69
CA LYS A 15 13.64 -12.02 31.32
C LYS A 15 13.29 -10.61 30.86
N ARG A 16 14.31 -9.81 30.56
CA ARG A 16 14.15 -8.46 30.02
C ARG A 16 13.94 -8.57 28.51
N TYR A 17 12.95 -7.88 28.00
CA TYR A 17 12.61 -7.86 26.58
C TYR A 17 12.95 -6.50 26.00
N LYS A 18 13.48 -6.49 24.79
CA LYS A 18 13.62 -5.29 23.98
C LYS A 18 12.35 -5.01 23.19
N VAL A 19 12.22 -3.80 22.68
CA VAL A 19 11.16 -3.45 21.74
C VAL A 19 11.22 -4.35 20.50
N SER A 20 12.42 -4.71 20.02
CA SER A 20 12.57 -5.67 18.91
C SER A 20 11.91 -7.02 19.19
N ASP A 21 12.04 -7.56 20.42
CA ASP A 21 11.45 -8.84 20.79
C ASP A 21 9.91 -8.78 20.76
N LEU A 22 9.35 -7.66 21.22
CA LEU A 22 7.91 -7.41 21.17
C LEU A 22 7.42 -7.23 19.73
N VAL A 23 8.16 -6.50 18.89
CA VAL A 23 7.87 -6.32 17.47
C VAL A 23 7.84 -7.67 16.75
N ASP A 24 8.84 -8.52 16.96
CA ASP A 24 8.91 -9.85 16.36
C ASP A 24 7.72 -10.72 16.75
N LEU A 25 7.34 -10.71 18.03
CA LEU A 25 6.17 -11.44 18.51
C LEU A 25 4.87 -10.89 17.92
N TRP A 26 4.75 -9.56 17.85
CA TRP A 26 3.59 -8.87 17.28
C TRP A 26 3.40 -9.19 15.79
N LEU A 27 4.48 -9.16 15.01
CA LEU A 27 4.44 -9.42 13.57
C LEU A 27 3.96 -10.84 13.24
N ARG A 28 4.33 -11.85 14.06
CA ARG A 28 3.88 -13.24 13.88
C ARG A 28 2.36 -13.37 13.91
N GLY A 29 1.70 -12.65 14.83
CA GLY A 29 0.23 -12.62 14.90
C GLY A 29 -0.38 -11.70 13.87
N TYR A 30 0.20 -10.50 13.69
CA TYR A 30 -0.37 -9.45 12.85
C TYR A 30 -0.49 -9.86 11.38
N LYS A 31 0.48 -10.63 10.85
CA LYS A 31 0.45 -11.13 9.46
C LYS A 31 -0.86 -11.81 9.08
N ASN A 32 -1.48 -12.53 10.01
CA ASN A 32 -2.71 -13.30 9.76
C ASN A 32 -3.99 -12.49 10.01
N THR A 33 -3.88 -11.23 10.44
CA THR A 33 -5.03 -10.38 10.77
C THR A 33 -5.31 -9.31 9.72
N VAL A 34 -4.43 -9.15 8.73
CA VAL A 34 -4.54 -8.12 7.69
C VAL A 34 -4.16 -8.66 6.33
N ARG A 35 -4.56 -7.94 5.27
CA ARG A 35 -4.14 -8.24 3.90
C ARG A 35 -2.62 -8.13 3.74
N ASN A 36 -2.04 -8.93 2.85
CA ASN A 36 -0.61 -8.94 2.54
C ASN A 36 -0.03 -7.54 2.23
N SER A 37 -0.77 -6.68 1.53
CA SER A 37 -0.36 -5.30 1.24
C SER A 37 -0.34 -4.39 2.47
N THR A 38 -1.29 -4.61 3.39
CA THR A 38 -1.33 -3.90 4.68
C THR A 38 -0.17 -4.36 5.56
N TYR A 39 0.10 -5.67 5.59
CA TYR A 39 1.25 -6.22 6.30
C TYR A 39 2.57 -5.66 5.74
N ALA A 40 2.78 -5.70 4.42
CA ALA A 40 3.99 -5.20 3.78
C ALA A 40 4.24 -3.70 4.05
N SER A 41 3.21 -2.87 3.91
CA SER A 41 3.33 -1.44 4.21
C SER A 41 3.56 -1.15 5.69
N THR A 42 3.00 -1.96 6.59
CA THR A 42 3.27 -1.87 8.03
C THR A 42 4.71 -2.28 8.36
N LEU A 43 5.21 -3.35 7.75
CA LEU A 43 6.57 -3.83 7.92
C LEU A 43 7.60 -2.79 7.46
N GLY A 44 7.33 -2.08 6.37
CA GLY A 44 8.17 -0.95 5.93
C GLY A 44 8.27 0.15 6.98
N ILE A 45 7.15 0.52 7.63
CA ILE A 45 7.15 1.52 8.73
C ILE A 45 7.98 1.01 9.91
N ILE A 46 7.80 -0.26 10.28
CA ILE A 46 8.49 -0.86 11.41
C ILE A 46 10.01 -0.89 11.16
N ASN A 47 10.44 -1.40 10.01
CA ASN A 47 11.86 -1.57 9.70
C ASN A 47 12.59 -0.25 9.47
N ASN A 48 11.91 0.75 8.90
CA ASN A 48 12.55 2.01 8.52
C ASN A 48 12.50 3.07 9.64
N HIS A 49 11.60 2.92 10.62
CA HIS A 49 11.38 3.95 11.65
C HIS A 49 11.31 3.37 13.06
N ILE A 50 10.40 2.41 13.33
CA ILE A 50 10.20 1.94 14.72
C ILE A 50 11.41 1.17 15.26
N LEU A 51 11.94 0.21 14.50
CA LEU A 51 13.07 -0.60 14.93
C LEU A 51 14.39 0.19 15.02
N PRO A 52 14.75 1.07 14.06
CA PRO A 52 15.95 1.90 14.18
C PRO A 52 15.95 2.76 15.43
N ASP A 53 14.82 3.38 15.77
CA ASP A 53 14.76 4.38 16.84
C ASP A 53 14.43 3.81 18.23
N LEU A 54 13.66 2.70 18.28
CA LEU A 54 13.18 2.12 19.55
C LEU A 54 13.63 0.67 19.76
N GLY A 55 14.01 -0.06 18.70
CA GLY A 55 14.18 -1.51 18.72
C GLY A 55 15.18 -2.02 19.76
N THR A 56 16.25 -1.27 20.02
CA THR A 56 17.32 -1.65 20.96
C THR A 56 16.99 -1.39 22.42
N TYR A 57 15.98 -0.57 22.71
CA TYR A 57 15.58 -0.22 24.07
C TYR A 57 14.89 -1.39 24.76
N TYR A 58 15.22 -1.61 26.04
CA TYR A 58 14.46 -2.54 26.88
C TYR A 58 13.10 -1.94 27.22
N LEU A 59 12.05 -2.77 27.18
CA LEU A 59 10.67 -2.35 27.46
C LEU A 59 10.53 -1.73 28.85
N ASP A 60 11.24 -2.28 29.84
CA ASP A 60 11.23 -1.80 31.24
C ASP A 60 11.97 -0.46 31.42
N GLN A 61 12.74 -0.01 30.43
CA GLN A 61 13.48 1.26 30.43
C GLN A 61 12.91 2.27 29.44
N LEU A 62 11.90 1.91 28.65
CA LEU A 62 11.32 2.80 27.67
C LEU A 62 10.38 3.81 28.36
N GLN A 63 10.79 5.08 28.35
CA GLN A 63 10.04 6.17 28.97
C GLN A 63 9.44 7.12 27.93
N SER A 64 8.36 7.82 28.30
CA SER A 64 7.68 8.78 27.43
C SER A 64 8.60 9.87 26.89
N ALA A 65 9.59 10.31 27.67
CA ALA A 65 10.60 11.28 27.23
C ALA A 65 11.36 10.81 25.97
N LYS A 66 11.74 9.53 25.92
CA LYS A 66 12.38 8.96 24.73
C LYS A 66 11.40 8.87 23.55
N CYS A 67 10.14 8.51 23.82
CA CYS A 67 9.12 8.47 22.78
C CYS A 67 8.85 9.85 22.17
N ILE A 68 8.88 10.94 22.96
CA ILE A 68 8.76 12.32 22.47
C ILE A 68 9.91 12.66 21.52
N GLU A 69 11.16 12.36 21.91
CA GLU A 69 12.35 12.57 21.07
C GLU A 69 12.22 11.87 19.71
N VAL A 70 11.84 10.59 19.73
CA VAL A 70 11.67 9.78 18.52
C VAL A 70 10.55 10.31 17.63
N VAL A 71 9.40 10.67 18.20
CA VAL A 71 8.26 11.21 17.45
C VAL A 71 8.60 12.56 16.81
N ASN A 72 9.38 13.41 17.50
CA ASN A 72 9.86 14.66 16.91
C ASN A 72 10.80 14.39 15.74
N GLY A 73 11.75 13.46 15.87
CA GLY A 73 12.61 13.05 14.75
C GLY A 73 11.81 12.52 13.55
N TRP A 74 10.78 11.69 13.80
CA TRP A 74 9.87 11.24 12.74
C TRP A 74 9.11 12.38 12.06
N ALA A 75 8.70 13.41 12.82
CA ALA A 75 8.00 14.57 12.28
C ALA A 75 8.91 15.44 11.40
N GLU A 76 10.21 15.51 11.70
CA GLU A 76 11.19 16.21 10.87
C GLU A 76 11.41 15.52 9.54
N ILE A 77 11.60 14.19 9.53
CA ILE A 77 11.90 13.45 8.30
C ILE A 77 10.66 13.12 7.46
N ALA A 78 9.50 12.94 8.10
CA ALA A 78 8.29 12.43 7.45
C ALA A 78 7.02 13.06 8.05
N PRO A 79 6.85 14.40 7.97
CA PRO A 79 5.76 15.12 8.62
C PRO A 79 4.37 14.63 8.20
N LYS A 80 4.20 14.19 6.95
CA LYS A 80 2.90 13.66 6.46
C LYS A 80 2.58 12.25 7.00
N SER A 81 3.59 11.52 7.48
CA SER A 81 3.48 10.10 7.85
C SER A 81 3.68 9.83 9.34
N VAL A 82 4.23 10.78 10.11
CA VAL A 82 4.52 10.60 11.55
C VAL A 82 3.33 10.07 12.35
N LYS A 83 2.12 10.58 12.07
CA LYS A 83 0.90 10.08 12.73
C LYS A 83 0.69 8.58 12.50
N LYS A 84 0.98 8.08 11.30
CA LYS A 84 0.88 6.65 10.97
C LYS A 84 1.95 5.85 11.73
N PHE A 85 3.16 6.39 11.88
CA PHE A 85 4.23 5.72 12.64
C PHE A 85 3.84 5.60 14.12
N MET A 86 3.33 6.69 14.72
CA MET A 86 2.80 6.70 16.09
C MET A 86 1.66 5.70 16.28
N ILE A 87 0.75 5.55 15.31
CA ILE A 87 -0.36 4.57 15.40
C ILE A 87 0.20 3.15 15.53
N TYR A 88 1.19 2.78 14.70
CA TYR A 88 1.76 1.42 14.78
C TYR A 88 2.63 1.23 16.02
N ALA A 89 3.42 2.23 16.41
CA ALA A 89 4.21 2.17 17.64
C ALA A 89 3.31 2.01 18.88
N ASN A 90 2.22 2.78 18.97
CA ASN A 90 1.22 2.61 20.02
C ASN A 90 0.59 1.21 19.98
N LYS A 91 0.15 0.75 18.80
CA LYS A 91 -0.48 -0.58 18.65
C LYS A 91 0.44 -1.72 19.08
N ILE A 92 1.74 -1.61 18.82
CA ILE A 92 2.75 -2.60 19.24
C ILE A 92 2.95 -2.54 20.75
N LEU A 93 3.12 -1.35 21.33
CA LEU A 93 3.35 -1.16 22.77
C LEU A 93 2.11 -1.51 23.61
N ASP A 94 0.90 -1.22 23.13
CA ASP A 94 -0.36 -1.66 23.75
C ASP A 94 -0.44 -3.19 23.81
N LYS A 95 0.03 -3.90 22.77
CA LYS A 95 0.15 -5.37 22.81
C LYS A 95 1.20 -5.84 23.82
N GLY A 96 2.27 -5.08 24.02
CA GLY A 96 3.22 -5.33 25.09
C GLY A 96 2.59 -5.24 26.49
N VAL A 97 1.65 -4.31 26.69
CA VAL A 97 0.88 -4.21 27.94
C VAL A 97 -0.08 -5.38 28.09
N GLU A 98 -0.84 -5.71 27.03
CA GLU A 98 -1.77 -6.84 27.00
C GLU A 98 -1.07 -8.17 27.33
N TRP A 99 0.15 -8.37 26.82
CA TRP A 99 0.96 -9.57 27.06
C TRP A 99 1.81 -9.49 28.33
N GLN A 100 1.60 -8.48 29.18
CA GLN A 100 2.29 -8.29 30.45
C GLN A 100 3.82 -8.17 30.32
N MET A 101 4.31 -7.82 29.13
CA MET A 101 5.73 -7.54 28.85
C MET A 101 6.12 -6.11 29.23
N LEU A 102 5.12 -5.24 29.36
CA LEU A 102 5.22 -3.83 29.69
C LEU A 102 4.11 -3.47 30.69
N GLN A 103 4.38 -2.61 31.67
CA GLN A 103 3.35 -2.21 32.65
C GLN A 103 2.38 -1.17 32.09
N GLN A 104 2.88 -0.23 31.28
CA GLN A 104 2.10 0.84 30.66
C GLN A 104 2.71 1.23 29.31
N ASN A 105 1.89 1.64 28.35
CA ASN A 105 2.37 2.11 27.06
C ASN A 105 2.93 3.55 27.19
N PRO A 106 4.25 3.78 27.02
CA PRO A 106 4.84 5.12 27.12
C PRO A 106 4.44 6.05 25.96
N MET A 107 4.07 5.51 24.81
CA MET A 107 3.66 6.27 23.63
C MET A 107 2.24 6.83 23.75
N LYS A 108 1.43 6.33 24.70
CA LYS A 108 0.04 6.77 24.92
C LYS A 108 -0.05 8.23 25.37
N TYR A 109 1.01 8.76 25.97
CA TYR A 109 1.09 10.12 26.50
C TYR A 109 1.91 11.07 25.61
N VAL A 110 2.23 10.65 24.38
CA VAL A 110 2.99 11.46 23.44
C VAL A 110 2.05 12.15 22.47
N ASP A 111 2.07 13.48 22.49
CA ASP A 111 1.32 14.29 21.53
C ASP A 111 1.94 14.22 20.14
N CYS A 112 1.10 14.13 19.12
CA CYS A 112 1.55 14.25 17.75
C CYS A 112 1.95 15.71 17.47
N PRO A 113 3.16 16.00 16.96
CA PRO A 113 3.55 17.34 16.56
C PRO A 113 2.55 17.97 15.60
N LYS A 114 2.31 19.28 15.73
CA LYS A 114 1.42 20.03 14.84
C LYS A 114 2.06 20.12 13.45
N ILE A 115 1.54 19.34 12.52
CA ILE A 115 1.95 19.41 11.12
C ILE A 115 1.12 20.49 10.43
N LYS A 116 1.78 21.47 9.81
CA LYS A 116 1.10 22.43 8.92
C LYS A 116 0.48 21.65 7.77
N LYS A 117 -0.85 21.57 7.75
CA LYS A 117 -1.58 21.11 6.58
C LYS A 117 -1.52 22.25 5.56
N ASN A 118 -0.78 22.06 4.48
CA ASN A 118 -1.04 22.87 3.31
C ASN A 118 -2.46 22.53 2.86
N LYS A 119 -3.35 23.53 2.79
CA LYS A 119 -4.59 23.36 2.06
C LYS A 119 -4.17 22.97 0.64
N LEU A 120 -4.48 21.75 0.24
CA LEU A 120 -4.50 21.42 -1.18
C LEU A 120 -5.60 22.32 -1.74
N ASP A 121 -5.25 23.14 -2.72
CA ASP A 121 -6.26 23.90 -3.42
C ASP A 121 -7.17 22.92 -4.14
N PHE A 122 -8.49 23.10 -4.06
CA PHE A 122 -9.45 22.17 -4.67
C PHE A 122 -9.45 22.30 -6.21
N THR A 123 -8.54 23.10 -6.76
CA THR A 123 -8.36 23.40 -8.18
C THR A 123 -7.40 22.45 -8.89
N ASP A 124 -6.78 21.50 -8.17
CA ASP A 124 -5.83 20.53 -8.73
C ASP A 124 -6.56 19.34 -9.40
N PHE A 125 -7.34 19.64 -10.44
CA PHE A 125 -8.03 18.66 -11.29
C PHE A 125 -8.12 19.17 -12.74
N TYR A 126 -8.13 18.25 -13.71
CA TYR A 126 -8.26 18.61 -15.12
C TYR A 126 -9.65 19.17 -15.44
N SER A 127 -9.70 20.29 -16.15
CA SER A 127 -10.89 20.67 -16.92
C SER A 127 -11.16 19.64 -18.02
N LYS A 128 -12.36 19.67 -18.62
CA LYS A 128 -12.69 18.82 -19.76
C LYS A 128 -11.71 19.05 -20.91
N GLU A 129 -11.43 20.31 -21.23
CA GLU A 129 -10.56 20.72 -22.33
C GLU A 129 -9.10 20.31 -22.06
N GLU A 130 -8.64 20.43 -20.81
CA GLU A 130 -7.29 20.00 -20.42
C GLU A 130 -7.15 18.47 -20.51
N LEU A 131 -8.17 17.73 -20.08
CA LEU A 131 -8.19 16.26 -20.19
C LEU A 131 -8.21 15.81 -21.66
N GLU A 132 -9.02 16.44 -22.50
CA GLU A 132 -9.07 16.16 -23.94
C GLU A 132 -7.71 16.42 -24.59
N LYS A 133 -7.09 17.57 -24.29
CA LYS A 133 -5.74 17.91 -24.77
C LYS A 133 -4.70 16.91 -24.30
N PHE A 134 -4.76 16.48 -23.03
CA PHE A 134 -3.86 15.47 -22.48
C PHE A 134 -3.99 14.13 -23.23
N LEU A 135 -5.23 13.66 -23.45
CA LEU A 135 -5.47 12.41 -24.16
C LEU A 135 -5.05 12.48 -25.62
N GLU A 136 -5.25 13.62 -26.29
CA GLU A 136 -4.76 13.83 -27.65
C GLU A 136 -3.24 13.77 -27.73
N GLU A 137 -2.54 14.40 -26.78
CA GLU A 137 -1.09 14.37 -26.73
C GLU A 137 -0.58 12.95 -26.45
N ALA A 138 -1.14 12.28 -25.44
CA ALA A 138 -0.82 10.88 -25.13
C ALA A 138 -1.02 9.95 -26.34
N LYS A 139 -2.04 10.21 -27.18
CA LYS A 139 -2.27 9.45 -28.41
C LYS A 139 -1.18 9.66 -29.47
N LYS A 140 -0.61 10.86 -29.55
CA LYS A 140 0.38 11.26 -30.57
C LYS A 140 1.81 10.88 -30.18
N SER A 141 2.19 11.08 -28.93
CA SER A 141 3.59 11.02 -28.49
C SER A 141 3.94 9.81 -27.62
N GLN A 142 2.95 9.06 -27.11
CA GLN A 142 3.19 7.88 -26.29
C GLN A 142 2.78 6.58 -27.00
N PRO A 143 3.30 5.42 -26.56
CA PRO A 143 2.79 4.12 -27.00
C PRO A 143 1.27 4.04 -26.82
N TYR A 144 0.55 3.46 -27.79
CA TYR A 144 -0.92 3.42 -27.81
C TYR A 144 -1.53 2.87 -26.51
N LYS A 145 -0.83 1.93 -25.86
CA LYS A 145 -1.16 1.40 -24.53
C LYS A 145 -1.42 2.49 -23.49
N ILE A 146 -0.56 3.50 -23.44
CA ILE A 146 -0.62 4.58 -22.44
C ILE A 146 -1.86 5.45 -22.69
N PHE A 147 -2.11 5.81 -23.95
CA PHE A 147 -3.33 6.50 -24.35
C PHE A 147 -4.59 5.71 -23.96
N ALA A 148 -4.67 4.42 -24.33
CA ALA A 148 -5.80 3.56 -24.02
C ALA A 148 -6.01 3.41 -22.49
N PHE A 149 -4.92 3.32 -21.74
CA PHE A 149 -4.96 3.25 -20.27
C PHE A 149 -5.57 4.51 -19.64
N PHE A 150 -5.09 5.69 -20.03
CA PHE A 150 -5.62 6.94 -19.49
C PHE A 150 -7.04 7.25 -19.98
N ARG A 151 -7.39 6.90 -21.22
CA ARG A 151 -8.78 6.95 -21.72
C ARG A 151 -9.70 6.14 -20.80
N LEU A 152 -9.30 4.92 -20.48
CA LEU A 152 -10.10 4.05 -19.60
C LEU A 152 -10.25 4.64 -18.20
N LEU A 153 -9.16 5.13 -17.59
CA LEU A 153 -9.21 5.76 -16.27
C LEU A 153 -10.16 6.96 -16.23
N ALA A 154 -10.07 7.82 -17.25
CA ALA A 154 -10.85 9.06 -17.32
C ALA A 154 -12.35 8.79 -17.53
N TYR A 155 -12.72 7.83 -18.38
CA TYR A 155 -14.12 7.61 -18.77
C TYR A 155 -14.83 6.55 -17.91
N ALA A 156 -14.10 5.59 -17.33
CA ALA A 156 -14.68 4.61 -16.40
C ALA A 156 -14.61 5.04 -14.92
N GLY A 157 -13.77 6.04 -14.57
CA GLY A 157 -13.60 6.49 -13.20
C GLY A 157 -13.06 5.40 -12.25
N ILE A 158 -12.26 4.48 -12.78
CA ILE A 158 -11.72 3.34 -12.02
C ILE A 158 -10.37 3.69 -11.39
N ARG A 159 -10.01 2.98 -10.32
CA ARG A 159 -8.71 3.20 -9.68
C ARG A 159 -7.61 2.59 -10.54
N ARG A 160 -6.43 3.23 -10.55
CA ARG A 160 -5.22 2.73 -11.23
C ARG A 160 -4.93 1.24 -10.99
N GLY A 161 -5.03 0.78 -9.74
CA GLY A 161 -4.81 -0.64 -9.41
C GLY A 161 -5.84 -1.58 -10.03
N GLU A 162 -7.10 -1.13 -10.15
CA GLU A 162 -8.18 -1.87 -10.80
C GLU A 162 -7.86 -1.99 -12.31
N ALA A 163 -7.54 -0.86 -12.96
CA ALA A 163 -7.18 -0.83 -14.39
C ALA A 163 -5.99 -1.75 -14.73
N LEU A 164 -4.94 -1.75 -13.91
CA LEU A 164 -3.75 -2.59 -14.11
C LEU A 164 -4.01 -4.09 -13.89
N ALA A 165 -5.10 -4.46 -13.22
CA ALA A 165 -5.45 -5.86 -12.97
C ALA A 165 -6.42 -6.43 -13.99
N LEU A 166 -6.98 -5.59 -14.87
CA LEU A 166 -7.96 -6.02 -15.87
C LEU A 166 -7.38 -7.05 -16.83
N THR A 167 -8.22 -7.99 -17.19
CA THR A 167 -8.01 -8.99 -18.24
C THR A 167 -9.04 -8.78 -19.34
N TRP A 168 -8.78 -9.27 -20.55
CA TRP A 168 -9.74 -9.13 -21.65
C TRP A 168 -11.09 -9.83 -21.39
N GLY A 169 -11.12 -10.82 -20.50
CA GLY A 169 -12.34 -11.47 -20.03
C GLY A 169 -13.22 -10.59 -19.13
N ASP A 170 -12.69 -9.49 -18.59
CA ASP A 170 -13.46 -8.52 -17.78
C ASP A 170 -14.23 -7.50 -18.64
N ILE A 171 -14.06 -7.54 -19.97
CA ILE A 171 -14.66 -6.57 -20.89
C ILE A 171 -15.59 -7.30 -21.85
N ASP A 172 -16.89 -7.08 -21.71
CA ASP A 172 -17.88 -7.57 -22.65
C ASP A 172 -18.08 -6.56 -23.78
N PHE A 173 -17.49 -6.85 -24.94
CA PHE A 173 -17.62 -6.04 -26.15
C PHE A 173 -19.00 -6.10 -26.82
N LYS A 174 -19.89 -7.02 -26.42
CA LYS A 174 -21.26 -7.07 -26.94
C LYS A 174 -22.19 -6.14 -26.19
N THR A 175 -22.02 -6.07 -24.87
CA THR A 175 -22.87 -5.26 -23.98
C THR A 175 -22.21 -3.94 -23.56
N ASN A 176 -20.94 -3.73 -23.93
CA ASN A 176 -20.11 -2.58 -23.54
C ASN A 176 -19.97 -2.46 -22.02
N ILE A 177 -19.83 -3.58 -21.32
CA ILE A 177 -19.72 -3.64 -19.87
C ILE A 177 -18.29 -4.00 -19.46
N LEU A 178 -17.73 -3.24 -18.52
CA LEU A 178 -16.49 -3.51 -17.82
C LEU A 178 -16.78 -4.01 -16.40
N SER A 179 -16.33 -5.21 -16.06
CA SER A 179 -16.48 -5.79 -14.73
C SER A 179 -15.24 -5.54 -13.85
N ILE A 180 -15.42 -4.76 -12.78
CA ILE A 180 -14.38 -4.53 -11.78
C ILE A 180 -14.52 -5.57 -10.67
N ASN A 181 -13.58 -6.52 -10.64
CA ASN A 181 -13.56 -7.62 -9.66
C ASN A 181 -12.19 -7.83 -8.99
N LYS A 182 -11.17 -7.06 -9.37
CA LYS A 182 -9.79 -7.24 -8.92
C LYS A 182 -8.96 -5.97 -8.96
N THR A 183 -7.84 -5.97 -8.26
CA THR A 183 -6.89 -4.86 -8.20
C THR A 183 -5.45 -5.35 -8.01
N VAL A 184 -4.49 -4.63 -8.58
CA VAL A 184 -3.06 -4.88 -8.32
C VAL A 184 -2.71 -4.36 -6.94
N ALA A 185 -2.17 -5.25 -6.11
CA ALA A 185 -1.64 -4.94 -4.80
C ALA A 185 -0.14 -5.27 -4.73
N GLN A 186 0.57 -4.54 -3.89
CA GLN A 186 2.00 -4.77 -3.62
C GLN A 186 2.14 -5.40 -2.23
N GLY A 187 2.70 -6.60 -2.19
CA GLY A 187 3.01 -7.36 -0.99
C GLY A 187 4.46 -7.18 -0.52
N GLU A 188 4.91 -8.12 0.31
CA GLU A 188 6.27 -8.12 0.85
C GLU A 188 7.32 -8.16 -0.27
N LYS A 189 8.49 -7.55 -0.03
CA LYS A 189 9.61 -7.49 -0.99
C LYS A 189 9.20 -6.97 -2.37
N ASN A 190 8.24 -6.04 -2.42
CA ASN A 190 7.71 -5.43 -3.63
C ASN A 190 7.02 -6.41 -4.61
N LYS A 191 6.66 -7.61 -4.16
CA LYS A 191 5.98 -8.60 -4.99
C LYS A 191 4.58 -8.11 -5.36
N LEU A 192 4.28 -8.09 -6.65
CA LEU A 192 2.93 -7.77 -7.15
C LEU A 192 2.03 -8.99 -7.06
N MET A 193 0.76 -8.74 -6.77
CA MET A 193 -0.28 -9.75 -6.75
C MET A 193 -1.60 -9.14 -7.20
N ILE A 194 -2.48 -9.98 -7.73
CA ILE A 194 -3.89 -9.64 -7.94
C ILE A 194 -4.61 -9.95 -6.62
N ASP A 195 -5.37 -8.98 -6.12
CA ASP A 195 -6.20 -9.10 -4.92
C ASP A 195 -7.63 -8.67 -5.25
N ASN A 196 -8.58 -9.08 -4.41
CA ASN A 196 -9.96 -8.61 -4.50
C ASN A 196 -10.04 -7.13 -4.10
N PRO A 197 -11.04 -6.37 -4.59
CA PRO A 197 -11.32 -5.02 -4.13
C PRO A 197 -11.37 -4.93 -2.61
N LYS A 198 -11.05 -3.74 -2.07
CA LYS A 198 -10.89 -3.55 -0.61
C LYS A 198 -12.19 -3.83 0.17
N SER A 199 -13.34 -3.54 -0.44
CA SER A 199 -14.68 -3.70 0.10
C SER A 199 -15.59 -4.36 -0.94
N GLU A 200 -16.73 -4.88 -0.50
CA GLU A 200 -17.77 -5.45 -1.37
C GLU A 200 -18.25 -4.42 -2.41
N SER A 201 -18.39 -3.15 -2.02
CA SER A 201 -18.73 -2.05 -2.95
C SER A 201 -17.69 -1.81 -4.05
N GLY A 202 -16.51 -2.42 -3.95
CA GLY A 202 -15.51 -2.38 -5.00
C GLY A 202 -15.85 -3.27 -6.20
N PHE A 203 -16.65 -4.32 -5.99
CA PHE A 203 -17.17 -5.17 -7.07
C PHE A 203 -18.31 -4.44 -7.78
N ARG A 204 -18.15 -4.18 -9.07
CA ARG A 204 -19.14 -3.41 -9.85
C ARG A 204 -18.96 -3.59 -11.34
N ASP A 205 -20.04 -3.46 -12.08
CA ASP A 205 -20.05 -3.36 -13.53
C ASP A 205 -20.19 -1.90 -13.95
N ILE A 206 -19.43 -1.50 -14.96
CA ILE A 206 -19.35 -0.12 -15.46
C ILE A 206 -19.65 -0.14 -16.95
N PRO A 207 -20.74 0.51 -17.40
CA PRO A 207 -20.97 0.74 -18.82
C PRO A 207 -19.88 1.63 -19.40
N LEU A 208 -19.32 1.25 -20.55
CA LEU A 208 -18.34 2.03 -21.30
C LEU A 208 -18.98 2.67 -22.53
N ASP A 209 -18.53 3.88 -22.86
CA ASP A 209 -18.92 4.54 -24.11
C ASP A 209 -18.33 3.81 -25.33
N SER A 210 -19.02 3.91 -26.47
CA SER A 210 -18.63 3.24 -27.71
C SER A 210 -17.23 3.65 -28.20
N GLN A 211 -16.80 4.88 -27.94
CA GLN A 211 -15.47 5.36 -28.32
C GLN A 211 -14.38 4.69 -27.47
N THR A 212 -14.59 4.55 -26.15
CA THR A 212 -13.68 3.80 -25.28
C THR A 212 -13.61 2.33 -25.67
N MET A 213 -14.75 1.71 -26.03
CA MET A 213 -14.77 0.32 -26.53
C MET A 213 -13.97 0.14 -27.83
N ALA A 214 -14.13 1.05 -28.79
CA ALA A 214 -13.36 1.02 -30.04
C ALA A 214 -11.85 1.17 -29.80
N ILE A 215 -11.45 2.07 -28.88
CA ILE A 215 -10.04 2.26 -28.49
C ILE A 215 -9.48 0.99 -27.85
N LEU A 216 -10.23 0.35 -26.97
CA LEU A 216 -9.81 -0.90 -26.32
C LEU A 216 -9.69 -2.05 -27.34
N GLU A 217 -10.58 -2.11 -28.33
CA GLU A 217 -10.50 -3.11 -29.40
C GLU A 217 -9.26 -2.89 -30.29
N GLU A 218 -8.96 -1.64 -30.66
CA GLU A 218 -7.73 -1.29 -31.38
C GLU A 218 -6.49 -1.63 -30.56
N TRP A 219 -6.50 -1.30 -29.26
CA TRP A 219 -5.42 -1.66 -28.34
C TRP A 219 -5.23 -3.18 -28.28
N ARG A 220 -6.30 -3.96 -28.18
CA ARG A 220 -6.23 -5.44 -28.18
C ARG A 220 -5.53 -5.99 -29.42
N LYS A 221 -5.78 -5.41 -30.59
CA LYS A 221 -5.11 -5.79 -31.85
C LYS A 221 -3.61 -5.49 -31.79
N LYS A 222 -3.24 -4.26 -31.43
CA LYS A 222 -1.83 -3.82 -31.27
C LYS A 222 -1.08 -4.64 -30.22
N GLN A 223 -1.70 -4.89 -29.08
CA GLN A 223 -1.13 -5.70 -28.01
C GLN A 223 -0.77 -7.11 -28.50
N ARG A 224 -1.68 -7.77 -29.25
CA ARG A 224 -1.39 -9.10 -29.81
C ARG A 224 -0.17 -9.07 -30.71
N GLU A 225 -0.06 -8.08 -31.59
CA GLU A 225 1.11 -7.91 -32.47
C GLU A 225 2.40 -7.64 -31.69
N GLU A 226 2.36 -6.74 -30.71
CA GLU A 226 3.50 -6.38 -29.86
C GLU A 226 3.97 -7.58 -29.02
N MET A 227 3.05 -8.30 -28.39
CA MET A 227 3.37 -9.44 -27.52
C MET A 227 3.81 -10.67 -28.31
N PHE A 228 3.26 -10.88 -29.51
CA PHE A 228 3.70 -11.95 -30.40
C PHE A 228 5.16 -11.78 -30.83
N LYS A 229 5.60 -10.54 -31.11
CA LYS A 229 7.01 -10.22 -31.40
C LYS A 229 7.95 -10.56 -30.22
N LEU A 230 7.41 -10.57 -29.01
CA LEU A 230 8.13 -10.93 -27.77
C LEU A 230 7.99 -12.42 -27.42
N GLY A 231 7.30 -13.21 -28.25
CA GLY A 231 7.14 -14.66 -28.06
C GLY A 231 5.95 -15.07 -27.18
N TYR A 232 5.02 -14.15 -26.89
CA TYR A 232 3.82 -14.46 -26.09
C TYR A 232 2.58 -14.64 -26.97
N ASN A 233 1.81 -15.69 -26.72
CA ASN A 233 0.45 -15.83 -27.25
C ASN A 233 -0.54 -15.23 -26.23
N THR A 234 -1.29 -14.22 -26.67
CA THR A 234 -2.19 -13.43 -25.82
C THR A 234 -3.65 -13.54 -26.23
N ASP A 235 -4.00 -14.48 -27.11
CA ASP A 235 -5.36 -14.70 -27.61
C ASP A 235 -6.20 -15.58 -26.66
N HIS A 236 -6.35 -15.13 -25.42
CA HIS A 236 -7.15 -15.79 -24.38
C HIS A 236 -7.76 -14.74 -23.43
N GLN A 237 -8.73 -15.15 -22.60
CA GLN A 237 -9.51 -14.20 -21.79
C GLN A 237 -8.74 -13.68 -20.57
N GLU A 238 -7.84 -14.48 -20.02
CA GLU A 238 -7.05 -14.16 -18.82
C GLU A 238 -5.87 -13.22 -19.12
N GLN A 239 -5.66 -12.89 -20.39
CA GLN A 239 -4.62 -11.96 -20.80
C GLN A 239 -4.89 -10.59 -20.19
N LEU A 240 -3.88 -10.02 -19.52
CA LEU A 240 -3.93 -8.67 -18.99
C LEU A 240 -4.21 -7.66 -20.11
N VAL A 241 -5.07 -6.69 -19.84
CA VAL A 241 -5.32 -5.57 -20.76
C VAL A 241 -4.07 -4.70 -20.88
N PHE A 242 -3.34 -4.47 -19.78
CA PHE A 242 -2.16 -3.60 -19.75
C PHE A 242 -0.92 -4.34 -19.20
N PRO A 243 -0.34 -5.29 -19.96
CA PRO A 243 0.83 -6.04 -19.55
C PRO A 243 2.12 -5.22 -19.74
N ASN A 244 3.13 -5.55 -18.94
CA ASN A 244 4.50 -5.13 -19.15
C ASN A 244 5.18 -5.93 -20.27
N GLU A 245 6.45 -5.63 -20.57
CA GLU A 245 7.23 -6.28 -21.63
C GLU A 245 7.48 -7.78 -21.40
N SER A 246 7.32 -8.26 -20.16
CA SER A 246 7.39 -9.67 -19.79
C SER A 246 6.01 -10.32 -19.64
N ASN A 247 4.99 -9.75 -20.28
CA ASN A 247 3.58 -10.14 -20.16
C ASN A 247 3.04 -10.21 -18.71
N GLY A 248 3.58 -9.38 -17.82
CA GLY A 248 3.23 -9.36 -16.40
C GLY A 248 2.63 -8.03 -15.92
N LEU A 249 2.43 -7.92 -14.60
CA LEU A 249 1.86 -6.73 -13.97
C LEU A 249 2.84 -5.54 -13.95
N TYR A 250 2.30 -4.32 -14.06
CA TYR A 250 3.03 -3.10 -13.74
C TYR A 250 2.98 -2.79 -12.24
N GLN A 251 4.07 -2.26 -11.71
CA GLN A 251 4.06 -1.59 -10.41
C GLN A 251 3.16 -0.36 -10.50
N PRO A 252 2.20 -0.13 -9.58
CA PRO A 252 1.34 1.05 -9.63
C PRO A 252 2.10 2.38 -9.65
N SER A 253 3.32 2.43 -9.09
CA SER A 253 4.19 3.61 -9.13
C SER A 253 4.73 3.92 -10.53
N ARG A 254 4.94 2.92 -11.40
CA ARG A 254 5.45 3.12 -12.77
C ARG A 254 4.51 3.96 -13.63
N VAL A 255 3.20 3.88 -13.38
CA VAL A 255 2.21 4.70 -14.09
C VAL A 255 2.43 6.20 -13.84
N ALA A 256 2.98 6.59 -12.69
CA ALA A 256 3.31 7.99 -12.45
C ALA A 256 4.46 8.50 -13.33
N GLU A 257 5.23 7.61 -13.97
CA GLU A 257 6.24 7.98 -14.97
C GLU A 257 5.60 8.20 -16.36
N TRP A 258 4.42 7.62 -16.62
CA TRP A 258 3.70 7.78 -17.89
C TRP A 258 3.06 9.16 -18.04
N ASP A 259 2.85 9.85 -16.92
CA ASP A 259 2.23 11.18 -16.84
C ASP A 259 3.28 12.32 -16.85
N ARG A 260 4.58 12.00 -16.89
CA ARG A 260 5.68 12.97 -16.75
C ARG A 260 6.42 13.29 -18.05
N LYS A 261 6.01 12.69 -19.17
CA LYS A 261 6.69 12.78 -20.46
C LYS A 261 5.71 13.17 -21.55
#